data_AF-A0A820K1L4-F1
#
_entry.id   AF-A0A820K1L4-F1
#
_cell.length_a   1.000
_cell.length_b   1.000
_cell.length_c   1.000
_cell.angle_alpha   90.00
_cell.angle_beta   90.00
_cell.angle_gamma   90.00
#
_symmetry.space_group_name_H-M   'P 1'
#
loop_
_entity.id
_entity.type
_entity.pdbx_description
1 polymer ?
#
loop_
_entity_poly.entity_id
_entity_poly.type
_entity_poly.pdbx_seq_one_letter_code
_entity_poly.pdbx_strand_id
1 'polypeptide(L)'
;MGGILYMCRLDYSPLGRKLESWDDGFNAYCGFIHTECTHRHPILLLFTAYLLDMNKKKSKPITITNPLAISTDLTLQNEEEIRKRRRRIIQKWQMIVFLIRNPLFVFYRKAYFKQFHFVENHLVQWRNNVQVTQMMLRRLNSV
;
A
#
# COMPACT_ATOMS: atom_id res chain seq x y z
N MET A 1 18.77 12.66 -44.68
CA MET A 1 19.45 13.58 -43.74
C MET A 1 18.87 13.55 -42.33
N GLY A 2 17.54 13.56 -42.13
CA GLY A 2 16.97 13.59 -40.77
C GLY A 2 17.29 12.38 -39.88
N GLY A 3 17.28 11.14 -40.40
CA GLY A 3 17.50 9.93 -39.59
C GLY A 3 18.84 9.87 -38.86
N ILE A 4 19.91 10.40 -39.46
CA ILE A 4 21.27 10.42 -38.87
C ILE A 4 21.32 11.30 -37.62
N LEU A 5 20.57 12.41 -37.60
CA LEU A 5 20.51 13.31 -36.45
C LEU A 5 19.77 12.68 -35.25
N TYR A 6 18.86 11.73 -35.51
CA TYR A 6 18.09 11.05 -34.48
C TYR A 6 18.69 9.71 -34.06
N MET A 7 19.77 9.22 -34.70
CA MET A 7 20.38 7.93 -34.34
C MET A 7 20.96 7.89 -32.92
N CYS A 8 21.39 9.02 -32.36
CA CYS A 8 21.88 9.10 -30.98
C CYS A 8 20.74 9.29 -29.95
N ARG A 9 19.50 9.46 -30.39
CA ARG A 9 18.35 9.73 -29.54
C ARG A 9 17.55 8.45 -29.35
N LEU A 10 17.43 8.01 -28.10
CA LEU A 10 16.71 6.80 -27.72
C LEU A 10 15.21 7.07 -27.47
N ASP A 11 14.79 8.34 -27.42
CA ASP A 11 13.40 8.75 -27.19
C ASP A 11 12.52 8.69 -28.45
N TYR A 12 13.10 8.35 -29.61
CA TYR A 12 12.38 8.29 -30.88
C TYR A 12 12.94 7.19 -31.80
N SER A 13 12.06 6.39 -32.41
CA SER A 13 12.50 5.41 -33.41
C SER A 13 12.53 5.99 -34.83
N PRO A 14 13.69 5.97 -35.53
CA PRO A 14 13.78 6.43 -36.91
C PRO A 14 13.13 5.48 -37.92
N LEU A 15 12.79 4.25 -37.53
CA LEU A 15 12.16 3.25 -38.41
C LEU A 15 10.64 3.45 -38.58
N GLY A 16 10.03 4.38 -37.83
CA GLY A 16 8.62 4.71 -37.90
C GLY A 16 7.71 3.74 -37.12
N ARG A 17 6.46 4.16 -36.85
CA ARG A 17 5.57 3.52 -35.84
C ARG A 17 5.35 2.01 -35.98
N LYS A 18 5.32 1.49 -37.21
CA LYS A 18 5.09 0.05 -37.45
C LYS A 18 6.33 -0.81 -37.22
N LEU A 19 7.52 -0.20 -37.20
CA LEU A 19 8.81 -0.86 -37.06
C LEU A 19 9.55 -0.41 -35.78
N GLU A 20 8.88 0.31 -34.88
CA GLU A 20 9.41 0.71 -33.56
C GLU A 20 9.89 -0.51 -32.75
N SER A 21 9.25 -1.67 -32.91
CA SER A 21 9.64 -2.91 -32.22
C SER A 21 10.93 -3.55 -32.75
N TRP A 22 11.38 -3.16 -33.95
CA TRP A 22 12.63 -3.62 -34.55
C TRP A 22 13.81 -2.71 -34.20
N ASP A 23 13.54 -1.60 -33.51
CA ASP A 23 14.53 -0.68 -33.01
C ASP A 23 14.90 -1.01 -31.55
N ASP A 24 16.01 -1.73 -31.38
CA ASP A 24 16.48 -2.15 -30.07
C ASP A 24 16.80 -0.96 -29.14
N GLY A 25 17.24 0.18 -29.70
CA GLY A 25 17.55 1.37 -28.93
C GLY A 25 16.29 1.99 -28.32
N PHE A 26 15.27 2.18 -29.14
CA PHE A 26 13.97 2.67 -28.68
C PHE A 26 13.30 1.69 -27.69
N ASN A 27 13.38 0.38 -27.95
CA ASN A 27 12.83 -0.63 -27.05
C ASN A 27 13.53 -0.64 -25.68
N ALA A 28 14.86 -0.52 -25.65
CA ALA A 28 15.62 -0.39 -24.41
C ALA A 28 15.20 0.86 -23.60
N TYR A 29 14.93 1.98 -24.27
CA TYR A 29 14.40 3.18 -23.63
C TYR A 29 13.00 2.98 -23.04
N CYS A 30 12.07 2.39 -23.80
CA CYS A 30 10.74 2.07 -23.29
C CYS A 30 10.82 1.14 -22.06
N GLY A 31 11.66 0.10 -22.12
CA GLY A 31 11.94 -0.78 -21.00
C GLY A 31 12.43 -0.01 -19.77
N PHE A 32 13.43 0.86 -19.95
CA PHE A 32 13.93 1.72 -18.88
C PHE A 32 12.82 2.58 -18.25
N ILE A 33 11.99 3.24 -19.05
CA ILE A 33 10.89 4.06 -18.55
C ILE A 33 9.85 3.22 -17.79
N HIS A 34 9.51 2.03 -18.28
CA HIS A 34 8.59 1.13 -17.56
C HIS A 34 9.17 0.67 -16.23
N THR A 35 10.46 0.35 -16.18
CA THR A 35 11.16 -0.02 -14.95
C THR A 35 11.20 1.15 -13.97
N GLU A 36 11.56 2.36 -14.42
CA GLU A 36 11.56 3.58 -13.60
C GLU A 36 10.17 3.91 -13.06
N CYS A 37 9.12 3.86 -13.89
CA CYS A 37 7.74 4.09 -13.45
C CYS A 37 7.28 3.05 -12.42
N THR A 38 7.72 1.80 -12.55
CA THR A 38 7.36 0.71 -11.64
C THR A 38 8.05 0.86 -10.28
N HIS A 39 9.34 1.20 -10.28
CA HIS A 39 10.12 1.31 -9.03
C HIS A 39 9.95 2.67 -8.33
N ARG A 40 9.77 3.75 -9.10
CA ARG A 40 9.78 5.13 -8.61
C ARG A 40 8.48 5.87 -8.93
N HIS A 41 7.35 5.24 -8.68
CA HIS A 41 6.06 5.88 -8.92
C HIS A 41 5.84 7.09 -7.97
N PRO A 42 5.65 8.31 -8.47
CA PRO A 42 5.63 9.52 -7.64
C PRO A 42 4.50 9.52 -6.61
N ILE A 43 3.33 9.00 -6.97
CA ILE A 43 2.19 8.87 -6.04
C ILE A 43 2.53 7.91 -4.89
N LEU A 44 3.24 6.80 -5.18
CA LEU A 44 3.58 5.82 -4.15
C LEU A 44 4.61 6.41 -3.18
N LEU A 45 5.63 7.09 -3.70
CA LEU A 45 6.64 7.77 -2.88
C LEU A 45 6.03 8.84 -1.97
N LEU A 46 5.13 9.66 -2.50
CA LEU A 46 4.45 10.68 -1.69
C LEU A 46 3.55 10.03 -0.63
N PHE A 47 2.83 8.99 -1.00
CA PHE A 47 1.95 8.26 -0.09
C PHE A 47 2.73 7.59 1.05
N THR A 48 3.84 6.91 0.76
CA THR A 48 4.67 6.28 1.79
C THR A 48 5.35 7.32 2.68
N ALA A 49 5.83 8.43 2.12
CA ALA A 49 6.37 9.56 2.89
C ALA A 49 5.32 10.16 3.83
N TYR A 50 4.09 10.34 3.34
CA TYR A 50 2.97 10.83 4.15
C TYR A 50 2.63 9.87 5.29
N LEU A 51 2.54 8.56 5.02
CA LEU A 51 2.29 7.55 6.06
C LEU A 51 3.40 7.52 7.12
N LEU A 52 4.67 7.66 6.72
CA LEU A 52 5.79 7.71 7.63
C LEU A 52 5.72 8.93 8.56
N ASP A 53 5.41 10.11 8.02
CA ASP A 53 5.22 11.33 8.81
C ASP A 53 4.06 11.20 9.80
N MET A 54 2.93 10.63 9.37
CA MET A 54 1.80 10.35 10.25
C MET A 54 2.17 9.42 11.40
N ASN A 55 2.99 8.40 11.16
CA ASN A 55 3.43 7.47 12.20
C ASN A 55 4.39 8.13 13.20
N LYS A 56 5.32 8.97 12.74
CA LYS A 56 6.20 9.75 13.62
C LYS A 56 5.43 10.70 14.54
N LYS A 57 4.32 11.29 14.06
CA LYS A 57 3.46 12.17 14.87
C LYS A 57 2.71 11.42 15.98
N LYS A 58 2.44 10.12 15.80
CA LYS A 58 1.77 9.27 16.79
C LYS A 58 2.70 8.78 17.90
N SER A 59 4.01 8.69 17.64
CA SER A 59 5.00 8.14 18.59
C SER A 59 5.62 9.16 19.54
N LYS A 60 5.03 10.36 19.70
CA LYS A 60 5.53 11.32 20.70
C LYS A 60 5.29 10.73 22.10
N PRO A 61 6.35 10.43 22.88
CA PRO A 61 6.18 9.88 24.22
C PRO A 61 5.55 10.94 25.11
N ILE A 62 4.54 10.53 25.88
CA ILE A 62 3.98 11.32 26.97
C ILE A 62 5.12 11.52 27.98
N THR A 63 5.63 12.75 28.11
CA THR A 63 6.56 13.11 29.18
C THR A 63 5.76 13.10 30.50
N ILE A 64 5.85 12.01 31.25
CA ILE A 64 5.23 11.90 32.57
C ILE A 64 6.14 12.60 33.57
N THR A 65 5.80 13.83 33.95
CA THR A 65 6.37 14.49 35.13
C THR A 65 5.22 14.91 36.05
N ASN A 66 4.87 14.02 36.99
CA ASN A 66 4.39 14.29 38.37
C ASN A 66 3.21 13.40 38.82
N PRO A 67 3.22 12.93 40.09
CA PRO A 67 2.20 12.04 40.65
C PRO A 67 0.82 12.69 40.91
N LEU A 68 0.68 14.02 40.75
CA LEU A 68 -0.61 14.73 40.71
C LEU A 68 -1.42 14.47 39.42
N ALA A 69 -0.85 13.75 38.45
CA ALA A 69 -1.44 13.54 37.13
C ALA A 69 -2.48 12.40 37.06
N ILE A 70 -2.68 11.61 38.10
CA ILE A 70 -3.52 10.39 38.03
C ILE A 70 -5.01 10.71 37.76
N SER A 71 -5.56 11.76 38.38
CA SER A 71 -6.94 12.20 38.12
C SER A 71 -7.09 12.89 36.76
N THR A 72 -6.03 13.55 36.27
CA THR A 72 -5.98 14.09 34.91
C THR A 72 -5.79 13.02 33.84
N ASP A 73 -5.21 11.86 34.18
CA ASP A 73 -4.95 10.78 33.23
C ASP A 73 -6.26 10.10 32.78
N LEU A 74 -7.21 9.90 33.71
CA LEU A 74 -8.53 9.35 33.40
C LEU A 74 -9.37 10.27 32.49
N THR A 75 -9.30 11.59 32.68
CA THR A 75 -9.98 12.56 31.82
C THR A 75 -9.31 12.65 30.45
N LEU A 76 -7.97 12.59 30.38
CA LEU A 76 -7.21 12.56 29.12
C LEU A 76 -7.46 11.26 28.31
N GLN A 77 -7.55 10.10 28.97
CA GLN A 77 -7.87 8.83 28.31
C GLN A 77 -9.29 8.85 27.71
N ASN A 78 -10.27 9.37 28.46
CA ASN A 78 -11.64 9.54 27.95
C ASN A 78 -11.71 10.50 26.75
N GLU A 79 -10.99 11.63 26.80
CA GLU A 79 -10.88 12.57 25.69
C GLU A 79 -10.21 11.94 24.45
N GLU A 80 -9.19 11.11 24.66
CA GLU A 80 -8.52 10.43 23.55
C GLU A 80 -9.41 9.37 22.90
N GLU A 81 -10.18 8.62 23.69
CA GLU A 81 -11.17 7.67 23.18
C GLU A 81 -12.32 8.35 22.43
N ILE A 82 -12.83 9.48 22.94
CA ILE A 82 -13.81 10.31 22.24
C ILE A 82 -13.22 10.80 20.90
N ARG A 83 -11.98 11.27 20.90
CA ARG A 83 -11.28 11.74 19.68
C ARG A 83 -11.07 10.60 18.68
N LYS A 84 -10.68 9.40 19.14
CA LYS A 84 -10.58 8.19 18.30
C LYS A 84 -11.95 7.82 17.70
N ARG A 85 -13.02 7.84 18.50
CA ARG A 85 -14.39 7.58 18.04
C ARG A 85 -14.84 8.59 16.99
N ARG A 86 -14.63 9.89 17.22
CA ARG A 86 -14.95 10.96 16.26
C ARG A 86 -14.19 10.79 14.95
N ARG A 87 -12.87 10.50 15.00
CA ARG A 87 -12.05 10.20 13.81
C ARG A 87 -12.61 9.03 13.00
N ARG A 88 -12.99 7.93 13.66
CA ARG A 88 -13.61 6.76 12.99
C ARG A 88 -14.91 7.13 12.28
N ILE A 89 -15.78 7.92 12.92
CA ILE A 89 -17.04 8.36 12.32
C ILE A 89 -16.77 9.25 11.10
N ILE A 90 -15.86 10.22 11.21
CA ILE A 90 -15.48 11.08 10.09
C ILE A 90 -14.92 10.26 8.93
N GLN A 91 -14.00 9.32 9.18
CA GLN A 91 -13.44 8.44 8.15
C GLN A 91 -14.51 7.62 7.44
N LYS A 92 -15.50 7.10 8.18
CA LYS A 92 -16.65 6.38 7.60
C LYS A 92 -17.48 7.30 6.71
N TRP A 93 -17.78 8.52 7.15
CA TRP A 93 -18.50 9.50 6.34
C TRP A 93 -17.74 9.90 5.07
N GLN A 94 -16.43 10.16 5.18
CA GLN A 94 -15.57 10.46 4.04
C GLN A 94 -15.59 9.32 3.00
N MET A 95 -15.52 8.07 3.47
CA MET A 95 -15.64 6.89 2.59
C MET A 95 -17.01 6.82 1.90
N ILE A 96 -18.10 7.07 2.64
CA ILE A 96 -19.47 7.06 2.07
C ILE A 96 -19.60 8.13 0.99
N VAL A 97 -19.20 9.37 1.29
CA VAL A 97 -19.25 10.48 0.33
C VAL A 97 -18.41 10.17 -0.91
N PHE A 98 -17.21 9.62 -0.73
CA PHE A 98 -16.36 9.19 -1.84
C PHE A 98 -17.06 8.14 -2.73
N LEU A 99 -17.70 7.13 -2.13
CA LEU A 99 -18.38 6.06 -2.87
C LEU A 99 -19.66 6.54 -3.57
N ILE A 100 -20.42 7.46 -2.97
CA ILE A 100 -21.60 8.05 -3.60
C ILE A 100 -21.20 8.81 -4.86
N ARG A 101 -20.08 9.56 -4.81
CA ARG A 101 -19.58 10.32 -5.96
C ARG A 101 -18.90 9.45 -7.02
N ASN A 102 -18.45 8.24 -6.64
CA ASN A 102 -17.71 7.35 -7.53
C ASN A 102 -18.32 5.92 -7.51
N PRO A 103 -19.48 5.72 -8.18
CA PRO A 103 -20.25 4.48 -8.07
C PRO A 103 -19.51 3.23 -8.58
N LEU A 104 -18.60 3.38 -9.55
CA LEU A 104 -17.80 2.26 -10.07
C LEU A 104 -16.94 1.61 -8.98
N PHE A 105 -16.41 2.40 -8.04
CA PHE A 105 -15.60 1.87 -6.95
C PHE A 105 -16.41 1.05 -5.95
N VAL A 106 -17.74 1.17 -5.91
CA VAL A 106 -18.60 0.29 -5.10
C VAL A 106 -18.51 -1.15 -5.61
N PHE A 107 -18.56 -1.33 -6.93
CA PHE A 107 -18.45 -2.65 -7.56
C PHE A 107 -17.06 -3.25 -7.35
N TYR A 108 -16.00 -2.49 -7.65
CA TYR A 108 -14.63 -2.95 -7.45
C TYR A 108 -14.33 -3.29 -6.00
N ARG A 109 -14.79 -2.46 -5.05
CA ARG A 109 -14.60 -2.71 -3.63
C ARG A 109 -15.28 -4.01 -3.18
N LYS A 110 -16.51 -4.27 -3.62
CA LYS A 110 -17.21 -5.53 -3.32
C LYS A 110 -16.51 -6.73 -3.94
N ALA A 111 -16.07 -6.64 -5.19
CA ALA A 111 -15.34 -7.71 -5.86
C ALA A 111 -14.01 -8.02 -5.16
N TYR A 112 -13.25 -6.97 -4.83
CA TYR A 112 -11.98 -7.10 -4.13
C TYR A 112 -12.15 -7.73 -2.74
N PHE A 113 -13.17 -7.34 -1.97
CA PHE A 113 -13.45 -7.97 -0.68
C PHE A 113 -13.78 -9.46 -0.78
N LYS A 114 -14.54 -9.87 -1.80
CA LYS A 114 -14.83 -11.29 -2.05
C LYS A 114 -13.55 -12.08 -2.34
N GLN A 115 -12.68 -11.53 -3.19
CA GLN A 115 -11.40 -12.15 -3.53
C GLN A 115 -10.46 -12.21 -2.32
N PHE A 116 -10.37 -11.12 -1.55
CA PHE A 116 -9.53 -11.07 -0.36
C PHE A 116 -9.98 -12.09 0.69
N HIS A 117 -11.28 -12.18 0.98
CA HIS A 117 -11.83 -13.14 1.95
C HIS A 117 -11.60 -14.60 1.51
N PHE A 118 -11.67 -14.87 0.20
CA PHE A 118 -11.31 -16.18 -0.35
C PHE A 118 -9.82 -16.52 -0.09
N VAL A 119 -8.92 -15.58 -0.36
CA VAL A 119 -7.48 -15.75 -0.13
C VAL A 119 -7.17 -15.89 1.36
N GLU A 120 -7.79 -15.06 2.22
CA GLU A 120 -7.58 -15.09 3.66
C GLU A 120 -8.00 -16.43 4.26
N ASN A 121 -9.16 -16.98 3.87
CA ASN A 121 -9.59 -18.30 4.31
C ASN A 121 -8.59 -19.40 3.91
N HIS A 122 -8.07 -19.35 2.69
CA HIS A 122 -7.05 -20.29 2.23
C HIS A 122 -5.72 -20.15 2.99
N LEU A 123 -5.25 -18.92 3.24
CA LEU A 123 -4.02 -18.66 3.97
C LEU A 123 -4.14 -19.03 5.45
N VAL A 124 -5.27 -18.76 6.09
CA VAL A 124 -5.54 -19.16 7.48
C VAL A 124 -5.59 -20.68 7.59
N GLN A 125 -6.26 -21.36 6.65
CA GLN A 125 -6.28 -22.82 6.60
C GLN A 125 -4.88 -23.41 6.37
N TRP A 126 -4.09 -22.83 5.46
CA TRP A 126 -2.70 -23.24 5.24
C TRP A 126 -1.83 -23.02 6.48
N ARG A 127 -1.92 -21.86 7.14
CA ARG A 127 -1.20 -21.57 8.39
C ARG A 127 -1.54 -22.58 9.48
N ASN A 128 -2.83 -22.88 9.65
CA ASN A 128 -3.28 -23.85 10.65
C ASN A 128 -2.76 -25.26 10.33
N ASN A 129 -2.78 -25.67 9.06
CA ASN A 129 -2.24 -26.96 8.62
C ASN A 129 -0.72 -27.06 8.84
N VAL A 130 0.04 -25.99 8.58
CA VAL A 130 1.50 -25.94 8.85
C VAL A 130 1.80 -26.04 10.34
N GLN A 131 1.00 -25.40 11.20
CA GLN A 131 1.16 -25.53 12.65
C GLN A 131 0.85 -26.95 13.13
N VAL A 132 -0.17 -27.60 12.56
CA VAL A 132 -0.54 -28.98 12.87
C VAL A 132 0.55 -29.96 12.42
N THR A 133 1.09 -29.81 11.21
CA THR A 133 2.20 -30.67 10.74
C THR A 133 3.48 -30.45 11.53
N GLN A 134 3.80 -29.22 11.93
CA GLN A 134 4.92 -28.94 12.83
C GLN A 134 4.73 -29.54 14.22
N MET A 135 3.51 -29.52 14.77
CA MET A 135 3.18 -30.22 16.02
C MET A 135 3.34 -31.73 15.89
N MET A 136 2.88 -32.33 14.79
CA MET A 136 3.00 -33.77 14.54
C MET A 136 4.46 -34.20 14.37
N LEU A 137 5.27 -33.44 13.64
CA LEU A 137 6.71 -33.69 13.48
C LEU A 137 7.47 -33.58 14.80
N ARG A 138 7.12 -32.62 15.67
CA ARG A 138 7.70 -32.51 17.01
C ARG A 138 7.37 -33.71 17.90
N ARG A 139 6.17 -34.31 17.76
CA ARG A 139 5.77 -35.52 18.49
C ARG A 139 6.45 -36.79 17.97
N LEU A 140 6.75 -36.85 16.68
CA LEU A 140 7.48 -37.97 16.06
C LEU A 140 8.96 -37.98 16.44
N ASN A 141 9.57 -36.80 16.61
CA ASN A 141 10.97 -36.68 17.03
C ASN A 141 11.18 -36.76 18.55
N SER A 142 10.11 -36.95 19.34
CA SER A 142 10.16 -37.08 20.81
C SER A 142 9.95 -38.52 21.30
N VAL A 143 9.99 -39.51 20.41
CA VAL A 143 9.96 -40.96 20.68
C VAL A 143 11.30 -41.54 20.25
#